data_AF-A0A9W9FV37-F1
#
_entry.id   AF-A0A9W9FV37-F1
#
_cell.length_a   1.000
_cell.length_b   1.000
_cell.length_c   1.000
_cell.angle_alpha   90.00
_cell.angle_beta   90.00
_cell.angle_gamma   90.00
#
_symmetry.space_group_name_H-M   'P 1'
#
loop_
_entity.id
_entity.type
_entity.pdbx_description
1 polymer ?
#
loop_
_entity_poly.entity_id
_entity_poly.type
_entity_poly.pdbx_seq_one_letter_code
_entity_poly.pdbx_strand_id
1 'polypeptide(L)'
;MGNIELDDIERYRPPAYWRVKGQNPPTHFFKPPHRICKCNDHHPPERFPTNNAILAIPPCVTACPYCGFESFADDSLSGVIVRDHILRRHISRDPVFSNIEVQPGVILPSPEPSTQPSSTHV
;
A
#
# COMPACT_ATOMS: atom_id res chain seq x y z
N MET A 1 6.75 21.64 28.11
CA MET A 1 6.60 20.17 28.26
C MET A 1 5.38 19.79 27.44
N GLY A 2 5.57 19.25 26.25
CA GLY A 2 4.50 18.67 25.45
C GLY A 2 4.92 17.24 25.15
N ASN A 3 4.34 16.29 25.87
CA ASN A 3 4.56 14.88 25.60
C ASN A 3 3.93 14.61 24.23
N ILE A 4 4.73 14.26 23.24
CA ILE A 4 4.23 13.67 22.00
C ILE A 4 3.69 12.30 22.43
N GLU A 5 2.36 12.19 22.54
CA GLU A 5 1.70 10.91 22.86
C GLU A 5 2.10 9.89 21.78
N LEU A 6 2.48 8.69 22.23
CA LEU A 6 2.81 7.57 21.33
C LEU A 6 1.69 7.26 20.32
N ASP A 7 0.46 7.67 20.60
CA ASP A 7 -0.72 7.61 19.73
C ASP A 7 -0.62 8.45 18.44
N ASP A 8 0.14 9.55 18.42
CA ASP A 8 0.28 10.37 17.20
C ASP A 8 1.26 9.77 16.18
N ILE A 9 2.14 8.86 16.60
CA ILE A 9 3.04 8.12 15.71
C ILE A 9 2.30 6.96 15.03
N GLU A 10 1.30 6.35 15.68
CA GLU A 10 0.42 5.36 15.04
C GLU A 10 -0.57 5.98 14.04
N ARG A 11 -0.90 7.26 14.18
CA ARG A 11 -1.76 8.00 13.24
C ARG A 11 -1.10 8.34 11.90
N TYR A 12 0.23 8.24 11.80
CA TYR A 12 1.00 8.44 10.57
C TYR A 12 1.56 7.14 9.99
N ARG A 13 0.91 6.00 10.25
CA ARG A 13 1.21 4.77 9.51
C ARG A 13 0.52 4.90 8.14
N PRO A 14 1.25 5.12 7.02
CA PRO A 14 0.64 4.99 5.70
C PRO A 14 -0.03 3.62 5.62
N PRO A 15 -1.16 3.47 4.90
CA PRO A 15 -1.84 2.19 4.84
C PRO A 15 -0.85 1.15 4.34
N ALA A 16 -0.52 0.17 5.19
CA ALA A 16 0.33 -0.94 4.80
C ALA A 16 -0.30 -1.60 3.57
N TYR A 17 0.49 -1.83 2.51
CA TYR A 17 -0.05 -2.36 1.26
C TYR A 17 -0.49 -3.82 1.36
N TRP A 18 -0.34 -4.42 2.55
CA TRP A 18 -0.83 -5.74 2.86
C TRP A 18 -1.10 -5.91 4.35
N ARG A 19 -1.89 -6.92 4.68
CA ARG A 19 -2.13 -7.41 6.05
C ARG A 19 -2.12 -8.93 6.08
N VAL A 20 -1.95 -9.51 7.27
CA VAL A 20 -2.00 -10.96 7.46
C VAL A 20 -3.37 -11.51 7.06
N LYS A 21 -3.38 -12.66 6.36
CA LYS A 21 -4.60 -13.40 6.02
C LYS A 21 -4.79 -14.58 6.98
N GLY A 22 -5.72 -14.45 7.90
CA GLY A 22 -6.01 -15.47 8.91
C GLY A 22 -5.03 -15.43 10.08
N GLN A 23 -4.70 -16.59 10.64
CA GLN A 23 -3.90 -16.72 11.87
C GLN A 23 -2.40 -16.90 11.61
N ASN A 24 -2.01 -17.31 10.40
CA ASN A 24 -0.61 -17.58 10.07
C ASN A 24 0.04 -16.34 9.46
N PRO A 25 1.16 -15.83 10.01
CA PRO A 25 1.88 -14.72 9.39
C PRO A 25 2.55 -15.16 8.07
N PRO A 26 2.86 -14.21 7.18
CA PRO A 26 3.69 -14.48 6.01
C PRO A 26 5.08 -14.97 6.43
N THR A 27 5.57 -16.00 5.73
CA THR A 27 6.91 -16.57 5.95
C THR A 27 7.84 -16.30 4.77
N HIS A 28 7.29 -15.90 3.62
CA HIS A 28 8.04 -15.63 2.40
C HIS A 28 7.73 -14.23 1.89
N PHE A 29 8.77 -13.54 1.47
CA PHE A 29 8.71 -12.16 1.00
C PHE A 29 9.51 -12.00 -0.28
N PHE A 30 8.95 -11.25 -1.21
CA PHE A 30 9.64 -10.85 -2.43
C PHE A 30 10.74 -9.83 -2.11
N LYS A 31 11.89 -9.98 -2.76
CA LYS A 31 13.07 -9.13 -2.56
C LYS A 31 13.58 -8.65 -3.93
N PRO A 32 14.11 -7.42 -4.03
CA PRO A 32 14.25 -6.41 -2.97
C PRO A 32 12.95 -5.64 -2.67
N PRO A 33 12.84 -4.97 -1.49
CA PRO A 33 11.78 -4.00 -1.26
C PRO A 33 11.84 -2.89 -2.30
N HIS A 34 10.69 -2.43 -2.77
CA HIS A 34 10.62 -1.34 -3.74
C HIS A 34 9.34 -0.53 -3.59
N ARG A 35 9.30 0.61 -4.29
CA ARG A 35 8.15 1.52 -4.33
C ARG A 35 7.19 1.06 -5.42
N ILE A 36 5.90 1.03 -5.12
CA ILE A 36 4.86 0.62 -6.09
C ILE A 36 3.96 1.77 -6.55
N CYS A 37 4.12 2.95 -5.94
CA CYS A 37 3.42 4.17 -6.34
C CYS A 37 4.39 5.37 -6.32
N LYS A 38 3.94 6.49 -6.90
CA LYS A 38 4.67 7.76 -6.94
C LYS A 38 4.26 8.73 -5.83
N CYS A 39 3.32 8.37 -4.96
CA CYS A 39 2.84 9.24 -3.90
C CYS A 39 3.94 9.52 -2.88
N ASN A 40 4.16 10.79 -2.53
CA ASN A 40 5.15 11.16 -1.53
C ASN A 40 4.77 10.68 -0.11
N ASP A 41 3.47 10.65 0.20
CA ASP A 41 2.94 10.26 1.51
C ASP A 41 2.92 8.75 1.74
N HIS A 42 3.08 7.95 0.69
CA HIS A 42 3.12 6.49 0.80
C HIS A 42 4.55 5.95 0.77
N HIS A 43 5.37 6.21 1.80
CA HIS A 43 6.74 5.67 1.92
C HIS A 43 7.09 5.24 3.35
N PRO A 44 7.83 4.12 3.55
CA PRO A 44 9.03 3.64 2.82
C PRO A 44 8.86 2.41 1.87
N PRO A 45 9.89 2.02 1.08
CA PRO A 45 9.89 0.79 0.27
C PRO A 45 9.51 -0.44 1.09
N GLU A 46 8.54 -1.21 0.61
CA GLU A 46 7.96 -2.32 1.36
C GLU A 46 8.36 -3.67 0.76
N ARG A 47 8.49 -4.67 1.62
CA ARG A 47 8.62 -6.07 1.20
C ARG A 47 7.23 -6.66 1.09
N PHE A 48 6.92 -7.22 -0.06
CA PHE A 48 5.61 -7.81 -0.29
C PHE A 48 5.64 -9.30 0.03
N PRO A 49 4.69 -9.79 0.85
CA PRO A 49 4.59 -11.22 1.15
C PRO A 49 4.19 -12.00 -0.09
N THR A 50 4.69 -13.22 -0.24
CA THR A 50 4.23 -14.15 -1.27
C THR A 50 3.29 -15.21 -0.70
N ASN A 51 3.04 -15.21 0.61
CA ASN A 51 2.05 -16.09 1.24
C ASN A 51 1.27 -15.44 2.40
N ASN A 52 0.11 -16.02 2.71
CA ASN A 52 -0.71 -15.71 3.90
C ASN A 52 -1.00 -14.20 4.11
N ALA A 53 -1.33 -13.50 3.03
CA ALA A 53 -1.56 -12.06 3.08
C ALA A 53 -2.70 -11.61 2.19
N ILE A 54 -3.34 -10.52 2.59
CA ILE A 54 -4.27 -9.76 1.78
C ILE A 54 -3.52 -8.51 1.31
N LEU A 55 -3.29 -8.37 0.01
CA LEU A 55 -2.71 -7.19 -0.61
C LEU A 55 -3.79 -6.14 -0.83
N ALA A 56 -3.58 -4.95 -0.28
CA ALA A 56 -4.40 -3.76 -0.50
C ALA A 56 -3.72 -2.89 -1.56
N ILE A 57 -4.19 -2.97 -2.80
CA ILE A 57 -3.63 -2.21 -3.94
C ILE A 57 -4.52 -1.00 -4.21
N PRO A 58 -4.18 0.21 -3.74
CA PRO A 58 -4.97 1.41 -4.02
C PRO A 58 -4.83 1.86 -5.50
N PRO A 59 -5.72 2.76 -5.97
CA PRO A 59 -5.68 3.26 -7.35
C PRO A 59 -4.32 3.84 -7.77
N CYS A 60 -3.65 4.56 -6.87
CA CYS A 60 -2.36 5.22 -7.13
C CYS A 60 -1.18 4.25 -7.37
N VAL A 61 -1.37 2.94 -7.20
CA VAL A 61 -0.32 1.95 -7.46
C VAL A 61 -0.11 1.83 -8.96
N THR A 62 1.11 2.13 -9.40
CA THR A 62 1.52 2.07 -10.80
C THR A 62 2.46 0.91 -11.10
N ALA A 63 3.08 0.27 -10.10
CA ALA A 63 4.02 -0.82 -10.32
C ALA A 63 3.59 -2.12 -9.64
N CYS A 64 3.94 -3.26 -10.25
CA CYS A 64 3.70 -4.57 -9.66
C CYS A 64 4.71 -4.85 -8.52
N PRO A 65 4.25 -5.31 -7.33
CA PRO A 65 5.12 -5.62 -6.19
C PRO A 65 6.02 -6.86 -6.37
N TYR A 66 5.88 -7.61 -7.47
CA TYR A 66 6.54 -8.91 -7.65
C TYR A 66 7.36 -9.02 -8.95
N CYS A 67 7.31 -8.01 -9.81
CA CYS A 67 8.08 -7.98 -11.05
C CYS A 67 8.24 -6.54 -11.57
N GLY A 68 8.95 -6.36 -12.67
CA GLY A 68 9.17 -5.06 -13.29
C GLY A 68 8.01 -4.52 -14.12
N PHE A 69 6.77 -4.99 -13.91
CA PHE A 69 5.61 -4.46 -14.63
C PHE A 69 5.20 -3.09 -14.07
N GLU A 70 4.99 -2.13 -14.97
CA GLU A 70 4.46 -0.81 -14.67
C GLU A 70 3.23 -0.51 -15.54
N SER A 71 2.20 0.06 -14.92
CA SER A 71 1.04 0.65 -15.58
C SER A 71 1.35 2.06 -16.01
N PHE A 72 0.96 2.40 -17.24
CA PHE A 72 1.03 3.76 -17.80
C PHE A 72 -0.35 4.42 -17.91
N ALA A 73 -1.38 3.81 -17.31
CA ALA A 73 -2.70 4.41 -17.24
C ALA A 73 -2.76 5.52 -16.17
N ASP A 74 -3.83 6.31 -16.22
CA ASP A 74 -4.10 7.31 -15.19
C ASP A 74 -4.24 6.68 -13.80
N ASP A 75 -4.00 7.48 -12.76
CA ASP A 75 -4.00 7.04 -11.36
C ASP A 75 -5.33 6.39 -10.91
N SER A 76 -6.44 6.67 -11.58
CA SER A 76 -7.74 6.05 -11.29
C SER A 76 -7.82 4.59 -11.76
N LEU A 77 -7.04 4.21 -12.79
CA LEU A 77 -7.07 2.90 -13.42
C LEU A 77 -5.82 2.06 -13.14
N SER A 78 -4.71 2.69 -12.81
CA SER A 78 -3.43 2.01 -12.60
C SER A 78 -3.53 0.89 -11.56
N GLY A 79 -4.14 1.14 -10.40
CA GLY A 79 -4.37 0.11 -9.39
C GLY A 79 -5.26 -1.03 -9.87
N VAL A 80 -6.25 -0.79 -10.75
CA VAL A 80 -7.07 -1.85 -11.36
C VAL A 80 -6.22 -2.76 -12.23
N ILE A 81 -5.41 -2.15 -13.10
CA ILE A 81 -4.52 -2.87 -14.03
C ILE A 81 -3.48 -3.69 -13.25
N VAL A 82 -2.88 -3.09 -12.21
CA VAL A 82 -1.89 -3.79 -11.38
C VAL A 82 -2.53 -4.96 -10.63
N ARG A 83 -3.75 -4.82 -10.09
CA ARG A 83 -4.46 -5.95 -9.46
C ARG A 83 -4.72 -7.08 -10.43
N ASP A 84 -5.23 -6.79 -11.62
CA ASP A 84 -5.47 -7.81 -12.66
C ASP A 84 -4.17 -8.50 -13.08
N HIS A 85 -3.09 -7.73 -13.24
CA HIS A 85 -1.75 -8.27 -13.49
C HIS A 85 -1.31 -9.24 -12.39
N ILE A 86 -1.39 -8.86 -11.11
CA ILE A 86 -1.00 -9.72 -9.98
C ILE A 86 -1.79 -11.02 -9.99
N LEU A 87 -3.11 -10.94 -10.15
CA LEU A 87 -3.99 -12.11 -10.18
C LEU A 87 -3.60 -13.06 -11.33
N ARG A 88 -3.50 -12.55 -12.55
CA ARG A 88 -3.31 -13.39 -13.76
C ARG A 88 -1.89 -13.91 -13.95
N ARG A 89 -0.88 -13.16 -13.51
CA ARG A 89 0.54 -13.48 -13.77
C ARG A 89 1.24 -14.16 -12.61
N HIS A 90 0.85 -13.84 -11.38
CA HIS A 90 1.47 -14.40 -10.19
C HIS A 90 0.55 -15.44 -9.54
N ILE A 91 -0.60 -15.02 -9.03
CA ILE A 91 -1.45 -15.88 -8.18
C ILE A 91 -2.01 -17.08 -8.95
N SER A 92 -2.50 -16.89 -10.17
CA SER A 92 -3.09 -18.00 -10.94
C SER A 92 -2.06 -18.94 -11.59
N ARG A 93 -0.76 -18.62 -11.60
CA ARG A 93 0.24 -19.33 -12.41
C ARG A 93 1.43 -19.86 -11.63
N ASP A 94 1.77 -19.23 -10.51
CA ASP A 94 2.97 -19.54 -9.76
C ASP A 94 2.60 -20.05 -8.36
N PRO A 95 2.87 -21.33 -8.04
CA PRO A 95 2.52 -21.92 -6.75
C PRO A 95 3.28 -21.31 -5.57
N VAL A 96 4.33 -20.52 -5.79
CA VAL A 96 4.98 -19.73 -4.73
C VAL A 96 4.00 -18.75 -4.08
N PHE A 97 2.99 -18.30 -4.82
CA PHE A 97 1.93 -17.42 -4.33
C PHE A 97 0.81 -18.24 -3.69
N SER A 98 0.94 -18.50 -2.40
CA SER A 98 0.01 -19.36 -1.65
C SER A 98 -0.84 -18.56 -0.66
N ASN A 99 -2.15 -18.75 -0.70
CA ASN A 99 -3.09 -18.05 0.19
C ASN A 99 -2.91 -16.51 0.15
N ILE A 100 -2.64 -15.96 -1.02
CA ILE A 100 -2.66 -14.53 -1.29
C ILE A 100 -4.06 -14.13 -1.75
N GLU A 101 -4.56 -13.02 -1.22
CA GLU A 101 -5.76 -12.34 -1.71
C GLU A 101 -5.39 -10.93 -2.15
N VAL A 102 -6.05 -10.42 -3.20
CA VAL A 102 -5.81 -9.07 -3.72
C VAL A 102 -7.12 -8.31 -3.69
N GLN A 103 -7.13 -7.17 -3.01
CA GLN A 103 -8.29 -6.29 -2.89
C GLN A 103 -7.92 -4.84 -3.25
N PRO A 104 -8.92 -4.01 -3.59
CA PRO A 104 -8.71 -2.57 -3.65
C PRO A 104 -8.21 -2.04 -2.30
N GLY A 105 -7.15 -1.23 -2.33
CA GLY A 105 -6.70 -0.45 -1.19
C GLY A 105 -7.45 0.88 -1.11
N VAL A 106 -7.63 1.40 0.10
CA VAL A 106 -8.18 2.74 0.32
C VAL A 106 -7.01 3.72 0.43
N ILE A 107 -7.04 4.79 -0.36
CA ILE A 107 -6.22 5.98 -0.10
C ILE A 107 -6.99 6.74 0.97
N LEU A 108 -6.54 6.68 2.22
CA LEU A 108 -7.04 7.66 3.18
C LEU A 108 -6.43 9.01 2.77
N PRO A 109 -7.23 10.06 2.54
CA PRO A 109 -6.67 11.39 2.36
C PRO A 109 -5.85 11.70 3.61
N SER A 110 -4.59 12.12 3.40
CA SER A 110 -3.76 12.69 4.46
C SER A 110 -4.62 13.74 5.20
N PRO A 111 -4.65 13.78 6.54
CA PRO A 111 -5.37 14.83 7.24
C PRO A 111 -4.82 16.17 6.73
N GLU A 112 -5.66 16.92 6.02
CA GLU A 112 -5.30 18.23 5.50
C GLU A 112 -4.72 19.06 6.65
N PRO A 113 -3.63 19.83 6.46
CA PRO A 113 -3.17 20.75 7.48
C PRO A 113 -4.34 21.69 7.78
N SER A 114 -4.89 21.54 8.99
CA SER A 114 -6.02 22.35 9.44
C SER A 114 -5.66 23.81 9.22
N THR A 115 -6.30 24.43 8.23
CA THR A 115 -6.17 25.86 8.01
C THR A 115 -6.71 26.52 9.26
N GLN A 116 -5.79 26.97 10.13
CA GLN A 116 -6.15 27.77 11.30
C GLN A 116 -6.93 28.99 10.79
N PRO A 117 -8.10 29.31 11.38
CA PRO A 117 -8.74 30.57 11.06
C PRO A 117 -7.78 31.70 11.44
N SER A 118 -7.40 32.50 10.44
CA SER A 118 -6.71 33.77 10.66
C SER A 118 -7.56 34.60 11.62
N SER A 119 -7.12 34.71 12.87
CA SER A 119 -7.70 35.68 13.80
C SER A 119 -7.26 37.06 13.34
N THR A 120 -8.17 37.73 12.64
CA THR A 120 -8.10 39.18 12.44
C THR A 120 -8.21 39.84 13.81
N HIS A 121 -7.10 40.36 14.31
CA HIS A 121 -7.07 41.26 15.46
C HIS A 121 -7.42 42.66 14.94
N VAL A 122 -8.55 43.21 15.40
CA VAL A 122 -8.87 44.64 15.35
C VAL A 122 -9.20 45.10 16.76
#